data_AF-A0A959RH95-F1
#
_entry.id   AF-A0A959RH95-F1
#
_cell.length_a   1.000
_cell.length_b   1.000
_cell.length_c   1.000
_cell.angle_alpha   90.00
_cell.angle_beta   90.00
_cell.angle_gamma   90.00
#
_symmetry.space_group_name_H-M   'P 1'
#
loop_
_entity.id
_entity.type
_entity.pdbx_description
1 polymer ?
#
loop_
_entity_poly.entity_id
_entity_poly.type
_entity_poly.pdbx_seq_one_letter_code
_entity_poly.pdbx_strand_id
1 'polypeptide(L)'
;MKIKPVFIYISLFIIVIVSLILFSNQSNSEKNANEISENSQMPNDEVHKSMMQKGSPNSGNVSNSFKQKLDDLKKFVEENPSDTSKIKEYADLLSAAHNPEKAIELYNHILTIDKNRIDILSSMAITYFNKNDFISAKKYFEEIIEVDPQNVEAQYNIGVVDARIGDINAARKQWEDLVANHPNTKMSDMAKESIEKLKK
;
A
#
# COMPACT_ATOMS: atom_id res chain seq x y z
N MET A 1 -8.98 37.73 39.54
CA MET A 1 -8.92 36.62 40.51
C MET A 1 -7.62 35.85 40.22
N LYS A 2 -6.61 35.89 41.11
CA LYS A 2 -5.28 35.29 40.86
C LYS A 2 -5.39 33.78 41.11
N ILE A 3 -5.35 32.97 40.05
CA ILE A 3 -5.35 31.50 40.18
C ILE A 3 -4.06 31.10 40.90
N LYS A 4 -4.18 30.43 42.05
CA LYS A 4 -3.02 29.99 42.83
C LYS A 4 -2.26 28.91 42.03
N PRO A 5 -0.91 28.95 41.96
CA PRO A 5 -0.11 28.04 41.13
C PRO A 5 -0.37 26.56 41.41
N VAL A 6 -0.81 26.20 42.62
CA VAL A 6 -1.22 24.85 43.00
C VAL A 6 -2.31 24.26 42.09
N PHE A 7 -3.27 25.07 41.62
CA PHE A 7 -4.33 24.57 40.73
C PHE A 7 -3.81 24.21 39.33
N ILE A 8 -2.77 24.89 38.85
CA ILE A 8 -2.15 24.62 37.55
C ILE A 8 -1.43 23.26 37.59
N TYR A 9 -0.76 22.95 38.69
CA TYR A 9 -0.09 21.65 38.86
C TYR A 9 -1.08 20.49 39.00
N ILE A 10 -2.21 20.70 39.68
CA ILE A 10 -3.26 19.67 39.79
C ILE A 10 -3.87 19.38 38.41
N SER A 11 -4.14 20.41 37.60
CA SER A 11 -4.65 20.24 36.23
C SER A 11 -3.64 19.50 35.33
N LEU A 12 -2.35 19.83 35.41
CA LEU A 12 -1.29 19.13 34.67
C LEU A 12 -1.17 17.65 35.07
N PHE A 13 -1.28 17.35 36.38
CA PHE A 13 -1.21 15.98 36.88
C PHE A 13 -2.39 15.12 36.40
N ILE A 14 -3.60 15.69 36.35
CA ILE A 14 -4.79 15.00 35.82
C ILE A 14 -4.61 14.70 34.33
N ILE A 15 -4.06 15.63 33.54
CA ILE A 15 -3.81 15.42 32.11
C ILE A 15 -2.80 14.28 31.88
N VAL A 16 -1.76 14.18 32.70
CA VAL A 16 -0.77 13.10 32.62
C VAL A 16 -1.40 11.75 32.98
N ILE A 17 -2.23 11.68 34.01
CA ILE A 17 -2.95 10.44 34.38
C ILE A 17 -3.92 10.02 33.28
N VAL A 18 -4.69 10.96 32.72
CA VAL A 18 -5.62 10.67 31.62
C VAL A 18 -4.85 10.20 30.37
N SER A 19 -3.71 10.82 30.08
CA SER A 19 -2.83 10.39 28.97
C SER A 19 -2.25 9.00 29.21
N LEU A 20 -1.85 8.66 30.44
CA LEU A 20 -1.38 7.32 30.82
C LEU A 20 -2.50 6.27 30.72
N ILE A 21 -3.72 6.60 31.11
CA ILE A 21 -4.87 5.70 30.99
C ILE A 21 -5.20 5.45 29.52
N LEU A 22 -5.24 6.50 28.68
CA LEU A 22 -5.44 6.37 27.24
C LEU A 22 -4.33 5.56 26.57
N PHE A 23 -3.07 5.78 26.95
CA PHE A 23 -1.92 5.04 26.43
C PHE A 23 -1.93 3.56 26.89
N SER A 24 -2.32 3.29 28.14
CA SER A 24 -2.48 1.90 28.63
C SER A 24 -3.62 1.16 27.92
N ASN A 25 -4.67 1.87 27.49
CA ASN A 25 -5.81 1.27 26.82
C ASN A 25 -5.57 1.01 25.33
N GLN A 26 -4.58 1.68 24.71
CA GLN A 26 -4.13 1.39 23.34
C GLN A 26 -3.25 0.13 23.25
N SER A 27 -2.69 -0.35 24.38
CA SER A 27 -1.86 -1.56 24.46
C SER A 27 -2.67 -2.88 24.54
N ASN A 28 -4.01 -2.83 24.57
CA ASN A 28 -4.85 -4.02 24.77
C ASN A 28 -5.55 -4.56 23.51
N SER A 29 -5.18 -4.08 22.31
CA SER A 29 -5.76 -4.55 21.04
C SER A 29 -5.05 -5.75 20.39
N GLU A 30 -4.30 -6.58 21.14
CA GLU A 30 -3.69 -7.82 20.62
C GLU A 30 -4.29 -9.12 21.19
N LYS A 31 -5.46 -9.07 21.85
CA LYS A 31 -6.01 -10.26 22.53
C LYS A 31 -7.32 -10.86 22.00
N ASN A 32 -7.73 -10.54 20.78
CA ASN A 32 -8.90 -11.21 20.15
C ASN A 32 -8.61 -11.68 18.71
N ALA A 33 -7.56 -12.49 18.54
CA ALA A 33 -7.29 -13.23 17.31
C ALA A 33 -7.18 -14.76 17.52
N ASN A 34 -7.72 -15.29 18.63
CA ASN A 34 -7.62 -16.70 19.00
C ASN A 34 -8.98 -17.40 19.14
N GLU A 35 -9.90 -17.15 18.21
CA GLU A 35 -11.01 -18.09 17.95
C GLU A 35 -11.09 -18.38 16.44
N ILE A 36 -10.03 -18.98 15.91
CA ILE A 36 -10.07 -19.74 14.65
C ILE A 36 -9.54 -21.13 14.98
N SER A 37 -10.49 -22.03 15.24
CA SER A 37 -10.39 -23.50 15.25
C SER A 37 -9.03 -24.12 15.60
N GLU A 38 -8.93 -24.66 16.83
CA GLU A 38 -7.89 -25.56 17.35
C GLU A 38 -7.69 -26.89 16.58
N ASN A 39 -8.17 -27.02 15.33
CA ASN A 39 -7.95 -28.24 14.54
C ASN A 39 -7.66 -28.01 13.04
N SER A 40 -7.12 -26.85 12.68
CA SER A 40 -6.50 -26.65 11.36
C SER A 40 -4.99 -26.78 11.46
N GLN A 41 -4.50 -27.94 11.88
CA GLN A 41 -3.09 -28.26 11.70
C GLN A 41 -2.80 -28.18 10.20
N MET A 42 -1.96 -27.22 9.79
CA MET A 42 -1.42 -27.19 8.44
C MET A 42 -0.81 -28.58 8.14
N PRO A 43 -1.02 -29.14 6.93
CA PRO A 43 -0.43 -30.42 6.56
C PRO A 43 1.06 -30.42 6.88
N ASN A 44 1.51 -31.40 7.66
CA ASN A 44 2.91 -31.53 8.04
C ASN A 44 3.74 -32.14 6.90
N ASP A 45 3.63 -31.56 5.71
CA ASP A 45 4.31 -32.00 4.49
C ASP A 45 5.68 -31.31 4.34
N GLU A 46 6.52 -31.89 3.48
CA GLU A 46 7.88 -31.38 3.24
C GLU A 46 7.87 -29.95 2.67
N VAL A 47 6.80 -29.58 1.95
CA VAL A 47 6.62 -28.27 1.35
C VAL A 47 6.44 -27.21 2.45
N HIS A 48 5.56 -27.43 3.42
CA HIS A 48 5.35 -26.51 4.54
C HIS A 48 6.57 -26.39 5.46
N LYS A 49 7.28 -27.50 5.72
CA LYS A 49 8.56 -27.48 6.47
C LYS A 49 9.63 -26.67 5.74
N SER A 50 9.71 -26.76 4.41
CA SER A 50 10.68 -26.03 3.59
C SER A 50 10.41 -24.51 3.57
N MET A 51 9.14 -24.11 3.64
CA MET A 51 8.73 -22.71 3.70
C MET A 51 9.00 -22.09 5.08
N MET A 52 8.75 -22.82 6.17
CA MET A 52 9.06 -22.38 7.54
C MET A 52 10.58 -22.23 7.80
N GLN A 53 11.43 -22.94 7.06
CA GLN A 53 12.89 -22.76 7.13
C GLN A 53 13.39 -21.48 6.45
N LYS A 54 12.66 -20.95 5.46
CA LYS A 54 12.99 -19.69 4.81
C LYS A 54 12.34 -18.56 5.59
N GLY A 55 13.07 -18.02 6.56
CA GLY A 55 12.67 -16.79 7.25
C GLY A 55 12.34 -15.66 6.27
N SER A 56 11.59 -14.66 6.75
CA SER A 56 11.22 -13.47 5.96
C SER A 56 12.41 -12.91 5.17
N PRO A 57 12.22 -12.45 3.92
CA PRO A 57 13.32 -11.97 3.10
C PRO A 57 14.15 -10.91 3.84
N ASN A 58 15.41 -11.24 4.12
CA ASN A 58 16.42 -10.33 4.65
C ASN A 58 17.60 -10.28 3.66
N SER A 59 18.48 -9.29 3.75
CA SER A 59 19.62 -9.08 2.84
C SER A 59 20.56 -10.29 2.67
N GLY A 60 20.56 -11.22 3.64
CA GLY A 60 21.26 -12.51 3.60
C GLY A 60 20.55 -13.64 2.83
N ASN A 61 19.25 -13.53 2.56
CA ASN A 61 18.42 -14.53 1.86
C ASN A 61 18.06 -14.11 0.42
N VAL A 62 18.45 -12.89 0.01
CA VAL A 62 18.33 -12.45 -1.39
C VAL A 62 19.31 -13.28 -2.22
N SER A 63 18.79 -14.05 -3.18
CA SER A 63 19.61 -14.94 -4.00
C SER A 63 20.71 -14.17 -4.72
N ASN A 64 21.90 -14.77 -4.86
CA ASN A 64 23.00 -14.17 -5.61
C ASN A 64 22.58 -13.82 -7.04
N SER A 65 21.69 -14.62 -7.64
CA SER A 65 21.09 -14.34 -8.95
C SER A 65 20.27 -13.05 -8.99
N PHE A 66 19.56 -12.70 -7.90
CA PHE A 66 18.81 -11.46 -7.83
C PHE A 66 19.72 -10.24 -7.72
N LYS A 67 20.77 -10.34 -6.87
CA LYS A 67 21.78 -9.27 -6.73
C LYS A 67 22.47 -9.00 -8.06
N GLN A 68 22.93 -10.06 -8.74
CA GLN A 68 23.54 -9.95 -10.05
C GLN A 68 22.60 -9.31 -11.08
N LYS A 69 21.33 -9.76 -11.12
CA LYS A 69 20.33 -9.17 -12.02
C LYS A 69 20.15 -7.66 -11.77
N LEU A 70 20.14 -7.23 -10.51
CA LEU A 70 20.00 -5.83 -10.14
C LEU A 70 21.20 -5.00 -10.61
N ASP A 71 22.41 -5.52 -10.45
CA ASP A 71 23.64 -4.85 -10.89
C ASP A 71 23.74 -4.76 -12.42
N ASP A 72 23.39 -5.85 -13.12
CA ASP A 72 23.37 -5.89 -14.59
C ASP A 72 22.35 -4.89 -15.16
N LEU A 73 21.15 -4.82 -14.58
CA LEU A 73 20.12 -3.85 -14.98
C LEU A 73 20.54 -2.41 -14.71
N LYS A 74 21.16 -2.15 -13.54
CA LYS A 74 21.67 -0.83 -13.20
C LYS A 74 22.65 -0.34 -14.27
N LYS A 75 23.66 -1.16 -14.60
CA LYS A 75 24.66 -0.82 -15.61
C LYS A 75 24.02 -0.59 -16.98
N PHE A 76 23.08 -1.45 -17.38
CA PHE A 76 22.38 -1.32 -18.65
C PHE A 76 21.62 0.00 -18.75
N VAL A 77 20.89 0.39 -17.69
CA VAL A 77 20.11 1.63 -17.64
C VAL A 77 21.01 2.87 -17.67
N GLU A 78 22.17 2.84 -17.01
CA GLU A 78 23.16 3.92 -17.05
C GLU A 78 23.73 4.12 -18.46
N GLU A 79 23.93 3.03 -19.22
CA GLU A 79 24.42 3.07 -20.60
C GLU A 79 23.33 3.40 -21.63
N ASN A 80 22.05 3.12 -21.31
CA ASN A 80 20.91 3.23 -22.24
C ASN A 80 19.73 3.98 -21.60
N PRO A 81 19.86 5.29 -21.30
CA PRO A 81 18.85 6.05 -20.55
C PRO A 81 17.52 6.25 -21.28
N SER A 82 17.42 5.94 -22.57
CA SER A 82 16.17 6.04 -23.33
C SER A 82 15.36 4.74 -23.35
N ASP A 83 15.90 3.61 -22.89
CA ASP A 83 15.19 2.33 -22.87
C ASP A 83 14.21 2.27 -21.69
N THR A 84 13.02 2.84 -21.89
CA THR A 84 11.98 2.90 -20.85
C THR A 84 11.53 1.52 -20.36
N SER A 85 11.65 0.47 -21.19
CA SER A 85 11.28 -0.89 -20.81
C SER A 85 12.26 -1.46 -19.78
N LYS A 86 13.57 -1.26 -20.00
CA LYS A 86 14.61 -1.72 -19.08
C LYS A 86 14.68 -0.86 -17.83
N ILE A 87 14.43 0.44 -17.94
CA ILE A 87 14.27 1.33 -16.79
C ILE A 87 13.10 0.87 -15.91
N LYS A 88 11.97 0.51 -16.52
CA LYS A 88 10.81 -0.02 -15.78
C LYS A 88 11.16 -1.32 -15.07
N GLU A 89 11.79 -2.27 -15.76
CA GLU A 89 12.21 -3.55 -15.15
C GLU A 89 13.12 -3.32 -13.93
N TYR A 90 14.04 -2.36 -14.03
CA TYR A 90 14.92 -1.99 -12.92
C TYR A 90 14.16 -1.33 -11.77
N ALA A 91 13.26 -0.40 -12.08
CA ALA A 91 12.44 0.31 -11.09
C ALA A 91 11.49 -0.63 -10.33
N ASP A 92 10.84 -1.56 -11.03
CA ASP A 92 9.95 -2.57 -10.42
C ASP A 92 10.73 -3.44 -9.41
N LEU A 93 11.96 -3.86 -9.77
CA LEU A 93 12.82 -4.62 -8.86
C LEU A 93 13.27 -3.80 -7.65
N LEU A 94 13.60 -2.52 -7.84
CA LEU A 94 13.95 -1.63 -6.73
C LEU A 94 12.78 -1.41 -5.77
N SER A 95 11.56 -1.23 -6.31
CA SER A 95 10.34 -1.13 -5.51
C SER A 95 10.10 -2.41 -4.70
N ALA A 96 10.27 -3.58 -5.32
CA ALA A 96 10.15 -4.88 -4.63
C ALA A 96 11.25 -5.11 -3.58
N ALA A 97 12.45 -4.55 -3.81
CA ALA A 97 13.58 -4.61 -2.88
C ALA A 97 13.50 -3.56 -1.75
N HIS A 98 12.33 -2.98 -1.48
CA HIS A 98 12.11 -1.94 -0.47
C HIS A 98 12.97 -0.68 -0.67
N ASN A 99 13.28 -0.32 -1.92
CA ASN A 99 13.90 0.96 -2.29
C ASN A 99 12.94 1.81 -3.17
N PRO A 100 11.76 2.19 -2.65
CA PRO A 100 10.73 2.83 -3.45
C PRO A 100 11.11 4.24 -3.92
N GLU A 101 12.01 4.96 -3.24
CA GLU A 101 12.47 6.28 -3.64
C GLU A 101 13.18 6.24 -4.99
N LYS A 102 14.12 5.31 -5.17
CA LYS A 102 14.83 5.13 -6.44
C LYS A 102 13.91 4.64 -7.55
N ALA A 103 12.94 3.79 -7.21
CA ALA A 103 11.94 3.36 -8.17
C ALA A 103 11.11 4.55 -8.69
N ILE A 104 10.66 5.42 -7.79
CA ILE A 104 9.93 6.65 -8.13
C ILE A 104 10.76 7.58 -9.03
N GLU A 105 12.05 7.77 -8.76
CA GLU A 105 12.94 8.56 -9.63
C GLU A 105 12.99 8.00 -11.05
N LEU A 106 13.12 6.68 -11.19
CA LEU A 106 13.17 6.01 -12.50
C LEU A 106 11.81 6.04 -13.22
N TYR A 107 10.71 5.86 -12.51
CA TYR A 107 9.37 6.01 -13.09
C TYR A 107 9.13 7.43 -13.57
N ASN A 108 9.51 8.44 -12.78
CA ASN A 108 9.43 9.84 -13.19
C ASN A 108 10.24 10.08 -14.46
N HIS A 109 11.45 9.50 -14.56
CA HIS A 109 12.24 9.59 -15.78
C HIS A 109 11.49 9.01 -16.99
N ILE A 110 10.85 7.85 -16.86
CA ILE A 110 10.02 7.29 -17.94
C ILE A 110 8.87 8.24 -18.32
N LEU A 111 8.19 8.82 -17.33
CA LEU A 111 7.08 9.75 -17.56
C LEU A 111 7.52 11.09 -18.19
N THR A 112 8.79 11.48 -18.05
CA THR A 112 9.34 12.64 -18.81
C THR A 112 9.46 12.34 -20.30
N ILE A 113 9.61 11.07 -20.68
CA ILE A 113 9.72 10.62 -22.08
C ILE A 113 8.33 10.35 -22.65
N ASP A 114 7.49 9.64 -21.89
CA ASP A 114 6.10 9.34 -22.24
C ASP A 114 5.19 9.46 -21.01
N LYS A 115 4.53 10.62 -20.92
CA LYS A 115 3.68 11.01 -19.79
C LYS A 115 2.38 10.20 -19.65
N ASN A 116 1.95 9.49 -20.70
CA ASN A 116 0.65 8.82 -20.73
C ASN A 116 0.76 7.29 -20.53
N ARG A 117 1.91 6.82 -20.06
CA ARG A 117 2.16 5.39 -19.79
C ARG A 117 1.37 4.91 -18.57
N ILE A 118 0.17 4.37 -18.81
CA ILE A 118 -0.72 3.82 -17.76
C ILE A 118 0.00 2.77 -16.90
N ASP A 119 0.83 1.91 -17.48
CA ASP A 119 1.58 0.91 -16.71
C ASP A 119 2.56 1.53 -15.71
N ILE A 120 3.13 2.69 -16.03
CA ILE A 120 4.05 3.43 -15.14
C ILE A 120 3.27 4.25 -14.11
N LEU A 121 2.17 4.88 -14.51
CA LEU A 121 1.26 5.56 -13.58
C LEU A 121 0.73 4.58 -12.53
N SER A 122 0.38 3.35 -12.94
CA SER A 122 -0.03 2.28 -12.03
C SER A 122 1.10 1.87 -11.07
N SER A 123 2.32 1.68 -11.58
CA SER A 123 3.49 1.40 -10.72
C SER A 123 3.70 2.52 -9.70
N MET A 124 3.59 3.79 -10.09
CA MET A 124 3.68 4.94 -9.18
C MET A 124 2.60 4.90 -8.11
N ALA A 125 1.33 4.74 -8.51
CA ALA A 125 0.20 4.68 -7.59
C ALA A 125 0.38 3.57 -6.54
N ILE A 126 0.78 2.37 -6.98
CA ILE A 126 1.03 1.21 -6.10
C ILE A 126 2.23 1.48 -5.18
N THR A 127 3.32 2.05 -5.70
CA THR A 127 4.50 2.36 -4.88
C THR A 127 4.15 3.38 -3.78
N TYR A 128 3.39 4.43 -4.09
CA TYR A 128 2.92 5.39 -3.07
C TYR A 128 1.93 4.78 -2.08
N PHE A 129 1.03 3.91 -2.56
CA PHE A 129 0.10 3.19 -1.70
C PHE A 129 0.84 2.32 -0.67
N ASN A 130 1.88 1.61 -1.10
CA ASN A 130 2.70 0.77 -0.23
C ASN A 130 3.53 1.59 0.77
N LYS A 131 3.83 2.85 0.43
CA LYS A 131 4.43 3.83 1.36
C LYS A 131 3.43 4.44 2.34
N ASN A 132 2.15 4.06 2.27
CA ASN A 132 1.03 4.68 2.97
C ASN A 132 0.83 6.18 2.62
N ASP A 133 1.38 6.63 1.50
CA ASP A 133 1.10 7.96 0.95
C ASP A 133 -0.11 7.86 0.01
N PHE A 134 -1.28 7.79 0.65
CA PHE A 134 -2.54 7.59 -0.05
C PHE A 134 -2.95 8.80 -0.90
N ILE A 135 -2.48 10.01 -0.57
CA ILE A 135 -2.76 11.22 -1.34
C ILE A 135 -2.06 11.13 -2.70
N SER A 136 -0.76 10.82 -2.71
CA SER A 136 -0.02 10.61 -3.95
C SER A 136 -0.55 9.40 -4.72
N ALA A 137 -0.89 8.31 -4.04
CA ALA A 137 -1.46 7.13 -4.70
C ALA A 137 -2.77 7.46 -5.43
N LYS A 138 -3.69 8.19 -4.77
CA LYS A 138 -4.96 8.61 -5.38
C LYS A 138 -4.71 9.46 -6.61
N LYS A 139 -3.83 10.45 -6.52
CA LYS A 139 -3.47 11.33 -7.63
C LYS A 139 -3.05 10.53 -8.87
N TYR A 140 -2.18 9.53 -8.74
CA TYR A 140 -1.74 8.74 -9.89
C TYR A 140 -2.84 7.84 -10.46
N PHE A 141 -3.76 7.33 -9.62
CA PHE A 141 -4.95 6.64 -10.15
C PHE A 141 -5.91 7.60 -10.88
N GLU A 142 -6.05 8.84 -10.41
CA GLU A 142 -6.82 9.88 -11.11
C GLU A 142 -6.18 10.23 -12.47
N GLU A 143 -4.86 10.36 -12.54
CA GLU A 143 -4.13 10.55 -13.81
C GLU A 143 -4.37 9.39 -14.80
N ILE A 144 -4.48 8.13 -14.32
CA ILE A 144 -4.84 7.01 -15.20
C ILE A 144 -6.24 7.19 -15.79
N ILE A 145 -7.21 7.67 -15.01
CA ILE A 145 -8.58 7.92 -15.48
C ILE A 145 -8.62 9.09 -16.47
N GLU A 146 -7.74 10.09 -16.32
CA GLU A 146 -7.59 11.16 -17.32
C GLU A 146 -7.07 10.63 -18.67
N VAL A 147 -6.16 9.65 -18.65
CA VAL A 147 -5.62 9.03 -19.87
C VAL A 147 -6.58 8.00 -20.47
N ASP A 148 -7.19 7.16 -19.63
CA ASP A 148 -8.17 6.15 -19.98
C ASP A 148 -9.37 6.18 -19.03
N PRO A 149 -10.44 6.91 -19.40
CA PRO A 149 -11.66 7.00 -18.59
C PRO A 149 -12.40 5.69 -18.38
N GLN A 150 -12.07 4.62 -19.12
CA GLN A 150 -12.69 3.29 -19.02
C GLN A 150 -11.84 2.32 -18.19
N ASN A 151 -10.77 2.79 -17.56
CA ASN A 151 -9.92 1.97 -16.72
C ASN A 151 -10.60 1.61 -15.39
N VAL A 152 -11.36 0.52 -15.41
CA VAL A 152 -12.12 0.02 -14.25
C VAL A 152 -11.22 -0.40 -13.07
N GLU A 153 -9.96 -0.72 -13.34
CA GLU A 153 -8.97 -1.04 -12.29
C GLU A 153 -8.59 0.22 -11.51
N ALA A 154 -8.27 1.32 -12.19
CA ALA A 154 -8.00 2.61 -11.55
C ALA A 154 -9.22 3.13 -10.78
N GLN A 155 -10.42 3.05 -11.37
CA GLN A 155 -11.67 3.44 -10.70
C GLN A 155 -11.89 2.65 -9.40
N TYR A 156 -11.70 1.33 -9.43
CA TYR A 156 -11.79 0.49 -8.23
C TYR A 156 -10.74 0.87 -7.17
N ASN A 157 -9.50 1.08 -7.61
CA ASN A 157 -8.38 1.37 -6.73
C ASN A 157 -8.50 2.75 -6.06
N ILE A 158 -9.15 3.75 -6.68
CA ILE A 158 -9.47 5.01 -5.99
C ILE A 158 -10.36 4.75 -4.78
N GLY A 159 -11.38 3.89 -4.90
CA GLY A 159 -12.21 3.50 -3.77
C GLY A 159 -11.42 2.77 -2.67
N VAL A 160 -10.46 1.92 -3.05
CA VAL A 160 -9.53 1.28 -2.10
C VAL A 160 -8.69 2.33 -1.37
N VAL A 161 -8.16 3.32 -2.09
CA VAL A 161 -7.36 4.40 -1.51
C VAL A 161 -8.20 5.26 -0.55
N ASP A 162 -9.42 5.64 -0.94
CA ASP A 162 -10.35 6.41 -0.09
C ASP A 162 -10.67 5.67 1.21
N ALA A 163 -10.88 4.35 1.13
CA ALA A 163 -11.10 3.53 2.31
C ALA A 163 -9.87 3.50 3.24
N ARG A 164 -8.65 3.49 2.69
CA ARG A 164 -7.40 3.54 3.46
C ARG A 164 -7.13 4.90 4.09
N ILE A 165 -7.60 5.98 3.47
CA ILE A 165 -7.60 7.34 4.06
C ILE A 165 -8.60 7.42 5.22
N GLY A 166 -9.61 6.55 5.22
CA GLY A 166 -10.70 6.55 6.20
C GLY A 166 -11.95 7.27 5.72
N ASP A 167 -11.97 7.74 4.47
CA ASP A 167 -13.18 8.30 3.84
C ASP A 167 -14.03 7.17 3.28
N ILE A 168 -14.71 6.47 4.18
CA ILE A 168 -15.58 5.34 3.86
C ILE A 168 -16.75 5.75 2.96
N ASN A 169 -17.21 7.00 3.07
CA ASN A 169 -18.30 7.51 2.25
C ASN A 169 -17.84 7.71 0.80
N ALA A 170 -16.66 8.32 0.59
CA ALA A 170 -16.07 8.44 -0.73
C ALA A 170 -15.79 7.07 -1.34
N ALA A 171 -15.19 6.14 -0.59
CA ALA A 171 -14.92 4.78 -1.05
C ALA A 171 -16.19 4.06 -1.53
N ARG A 172 -17.25 4.10 -0.71
CA ARG A 172 -18.55 3.52 -1.05
C ARG A 172 -19.10 4.12 -2.35
N LYS A 173 -19.09 5.45 -2.46
CA LYS A 173 -19.59 6.14 -3.64
C LYS A 173 -18.83 5.71 -4.91
N GLN A 174 -17.49 5.67 -4.86
CA GLN A 174 -16.67 5.26 -6.01
C GLN A 174 -16.99 3.84 -6.47
N TRP A 175 -17.18 2.92 -5.51
CA TRP A 175 -17.53 1.54 -5.82
C TRP A 175 -18.97 1.40 -6.33
N GLU A 176 -19.93 2.17 -5.81
CA GLU A 176 -21.31 2.19 -6.31
C GLU A 176 -21.37 2.73 -7.75
N ASP A 177 -20.65 3.83 -8.02
CA ASP A 177 -20.53 4.42 -9.37
C ASP A 177 -19.88 3.43 -10.35
N LEU A 178 -18.83 2.71 -9.93
CA LEU A 178 -18.19 1.66 -10.73
C LEU A 178 -19.17 0.53 -11.07
N VAL A 179 -19.93 0.04 -10.08
CA VAL A 179 -20.90 -1.05 -10.27
C VAL A 179 -22.05 -0.63 -11.19
N ALA A 180 -22.50 0.62 -11.09
CA ALA A 180 -23.56 1.15 -11.94
C ALA A 180 -23.13 1.28 -13.42
N ASN A 181 -21.90 1.73 -13.66
CA ASN A 181 -21.40 2.00 -15.01
C ASN A 181 -20.78 0.78 -15.68
N HIS A 182 -20.20 -0.15 -14.90
CA HIS A 182 -19.46 -1.31 -15.41
C HIS A 182 -19.87 -2.65 -14.76
N PRO A 183 -21.18 -2.98 -14.70
CA PRO A 183 -21.74 -4.02 -13.81
C PRO A 183 -21.20 -5.44 -14.02
N ASN A 184 -20.63 -5.74 -15.18
CA ASN A 184 -20.17 -7.07 -15.61
C ASN A 184 -18.65 -7.18 -15.66
N THR A 185 -17.95 -6.55 -14.72
CA THR A 185 -16.50 -6.60 -14.60
C THR A 185 -16.07 -7.23 -13.29
N LYS A 186 -14.92 -7.91 -13.30
CA LYS A 186 -14.31 -8.45 -12.06
C LYS A 186 -14.16 -7.36 -10.99
N MET A 187 -13.81 -6.13 -11.40
CA MET A 187 -13.66 -5.00 -10.49
C MET A 187 -14.99 -4.57 -9.88
N SER A 188 -16.10 -4.64 -10.62
CA SER A 188 -17.43 -4.42 -10.05
C SER A 188 -17.84 -5.49 -9.05
N ASP A 189 -17.45 -6.74 -9.26
CA ASP A 189 -17.71 -7.79 -8.26
C ASP A 189 -16.89 -7.57 -6.99
N MET A 190 -15.61 -7.21 -7.12
CA MET A 190 -14.76 -6.81 -5.99
C MET A 190 -15.29 -5.56 -5.28
N ALA A 191 -15.84 -4.60 -6.02
CA ALA A 191 -16.48 -3.40 -5.48
C ALA A 191 -17.71 -3.75 -4.63
N LYS A 192 -18.60 -4.63 -5.12
CA LYS A 192 -19.76 -5.13 -4.35
C LYS A 192 -19.30 -5.78 -3.04
N GLU A 193 -18.31 -6.67 -3.10
CA GLU A 193 -17.75 -7.31 -1.89
C GLU A 193 -17.20 -6.29 -0.90
N SER A 194 -16.50 -5.27 -1.40
CA SER A 194 -15.92 -4.21 -0.57
C SER A 194 -17.01 -3.36 0.09
N ILE A 195 -18.07 -3.00 -0.64
CA ILE A 195 -19.26 -2.30 -0.10
C ILE A 195 -19.93 -3.11 1.01
N GLU A 196 -20.07 -4.42 0.86
CA GLU A 196 -20.68 -5.29 1.87
C GLU A 196 -19.82 -5.39 3.13
N LYS A 197 -18.49 -5.45 3.00
CA LYS A 197 -17.58 -5.45 4.15
C LYS A 197 -17.70 -4.18 4.99
N LEU A 198 -17.96 -3.04 4.36
CA LEU A 198 -18.16 -1.76 5.05
C LEU A 198 -19.47 -1.66 5.86
N LYS A 199 -20.39 -2.63 5.74
CA LYS A 199 -21.66 -2.63 6.50
C LYS A 199 -21.57 -3.40 7.82
N LYS A 200 -20.51 -4.19 8.02
CA LYS A 200 -20.27 -4.99 9.22
C LYS A 200 -19.44 -4.21 10.23
#